data_AF-A0A251XCN0-F1
#
_entry.id   AF-A0A251XCN0-F1
#
_cell.length_a   1.000
_cell.length_b   1.000
_cell.length_c   1.000
_cell.angle_alpha   90.00
_cell.angle_beta   90.00
_cell.angle_gamma   90.00
#
_symmetry.space_group_name_H-M   'P 1'
#
loop_
_entity.id
_entity.type
_entity.pdbx_description
1 polymer ?
#
loop_
_entity_poly.entity_id
_entity_poly.type
_entity_poly.pdbx_seq_one_letter_code
_entity_poly.pdbx_strand_id
1 'polypeptide(L)'
;MSDTTTVPGYIAGTWTIDKTHSSVGFSIRHIMISKVKGTFKDFDAEIVTGATPEQSSVKAHATIASIDTNEPNRDQHLRTNDFFDAENNPTIDFVSTAVRVEKDGDAKVDGELTVRGVTKPVTFDVEFGGFGGDPYGNTKFGATATTVINREDFGLTYNAALETGGVLLGDKVTITLDIQAVLATPRPSSRRPGLRPAASATRGSDAPVPLAGTGASSCPDASCHGASGRGCLRSGHEAERAERLEGALDVREVPGVGDDRGGGTRDVACKSGQVVRRDEDVTAARTAVTGQAIRGHRSPAG
;
A
#
# COMPACT_ATOMS: atom_id res chain seq x y z
N MET A 1 7.82 -19.78 -39.29
CA MET A 1 8.61 -19.17 -38.19
C MET A 1 7.64 -18.27 -37.45
N SER A 2 7.63 -18.27 -36.11
CA SER A 2 6.79 -17.34 -35.37
C SER A 2 7.42 -15.95 -35.44
N ASP A 3 6.70 -14.96 -35.95
CA ASP A 3 7.14 -13.57 -35.90
C ASP A 3 7.23 -13.15 -34.42
N THR A 4 8.44 -12.94 -33.91
CA THR A 4 8.65 -12.43 -32.55
C THR A 4 8.32 -10.95 -32.53
N THR A 5 7.12 -10.60 -32.06
CA THR A 5 6.71 -9.21 -31.86
C THR A 5 7.72 -8.51 -30.96
N THR A 6 8.52 -7.61 -31.54
CA THR A 6 9.67 -7.03 -30.85
C THR A 6 9.29 -5.67 -30.27
N VAL A 7 9.17 -5.61 -28.94
CA VAL A 7 8.96 -4.36 -28.21
C VAL A 7 10.25 -3.51 -28.30
N PRO A 8 10.21 -2.27 -28.84
CA PRO A 8 11.39 -1.43 -28.97
C PRO A 8 12.03 -1.12 -27.61
N GLY A 9 13.35 -1.27 -27.53
CA GLY A 9 14.10 -0.99 -26.30
C GLY A 9 13.81 -1.95 -25.14
N TYR A 10 13.27 -3.14 -25.40
CA TYR A 10 12.92 -4.12 -24.37
C TYR A 10 14.09 -4.51 -23.46
N ILE A 11 13.87 -4.44 -22.15
CA ILE A 11 14.85 -4.80 -21.11
C ILE A 11 14.28 -5.93 -20.25
N ALA A 12 15.03 -7.04 -20.18
CA ALA A 12 14.75 -8.16 -19.27
C ALA A 12 15.26 -7.85 -17.85
N GLY A 13 14.51 -8.20 -16.82
CA GLY A 13 14.88 -7.96 -15.42
C GLY A 13 13.71 -8.03 -14.44
N THR A 14 14.01 -7.85 -13.15
CA THR A 14 13.00 -7.65 -12.10
C THR A 14 12.80 -6.17 -11.88
N TRP A 15 11.56 -5.73 -11.71
CA TRP A 15 11.17 -4.35 -11.55
C TRP A 15 10.25 -4.22 -10.34
N THR A 16 10.39 -3.09 -9.64
CA THR A 16 9.56 -2.72 -8.49
C THR A 16 8.79 -1.45 -8.81
N ILE A 17 7.56 -1.34 -8.32
CA ILE A 17 6.70 -0.18 -8.54
C ILE A 17 7.32 1.10 -7.95
N ASP A 18 7.32 2.18 -8.74
CA ASP A 18 7.50 3.53 -8.20
C ASP A 18 6.14 4.05 -7.73
N LYS A 19 5.86 3.91 -6.43
CA LYS A 19 4.58 4.33 -5.82
C LYS A 19 4.29 5.84 -6.00
N THR A 20 5.30 6.67 -6.28
CA THR A 20 5.13 8.13 -6.48
C THR A 20 4.56 8.46 -7.85
N HIS A 21 4.88 7.64 -8.86
CA HIS A 21 4.53 7.85 -10.26
C HIS A 21 3.58 6.77 -10.79
N SER A 22 2.87 6.09 -9.88
CA SER A 22 1.91 5.04 -10.20
C SER A 22 0.57 5.30 -9.51
N SER A 23 -0.52 4.78 -10.06
CA SER A 23 -1.84 4.80 -9.45
C SER A 23 -2.64 3.52 -9.73
N VAL A 24 -3.41 3.09 -8.75
CA VAL A 24 -4.38 1.98 -8.86
C VAL A 24 -5.76 2.59 -8.67
N GLY A 25 -6.46 2.85 -9.78
CA GLY A 25 -7.76 3.50 -9.81
C GLY A 25 -8.90 2.56 -10.20
N PHE A 26 -10.11 2.90 -9.74
CA PHE A 26 -11.34 2.26 -10.18
C PHE A 26 -12.46 3.29 -10.37
N SER A 27 -13.48 2.94 -11.17
CA SER A 27 -14.72 3.70 -11.26
C SER A 27 -15.95 2.80 -11.44
N ILE A 28 -17.04 3.20 -10.80
CA ILE A 28 -18.33 2.51 -10.77
C ILE A 28 -19.45 3.49 -11.10
N ARG A 29 -20.51 3.06 -11.79
CA ARG A 29 -21.70 3.90 -12.03
C ARG A 29 -22.53 4.02 -10.76
N HIS A 30 -22.98 5.24 -10.47
CA HIS A 30 -23.82 5.57 -9.32
C HIS A 30 -25.14 6.21 -9.80
N ILE A 31 -26.27 5.63 -9.38
CA ILE A 31 -27.64 5.99 -9.81
C ILE A 31 -27.76 6.00 -11.35
N MET A 32 -26.96 5.18 -12.04
CA MET A 32 -26.74 5.12 -13.50
C MET A 32 -26.26 6.43 -14.20
N ILE A 33 -26.38 7.59 -13.56
CA ILE A 33 -26.13 8.92 -14.13
C ILE A 33 -24.66 9.33 -14.03
N SER A 34 -24.02 9.12 -12.87
CA SER A 34 -22.65 9.58 -12.61
C SER A 34 -21.68 8.41 -12.39
N LYS A 35 -20.38 8.72 -12.29
CA LYS A 35 -19.35 7.75 -11.87
C LYS A 35 -18.75 8.19 -10.53
N VAL A 36 -18.74 7.29 -9.55
CA VAL A 36 -17.85 7.40 -8.40
C VAL A 36 -16.48 6.87 -8.84
N LYS A 37 -15.42 7.59 -8.48
CA LYS A 37 -14.03 7.16 -8.65
C LYS A 37 -13.43 6.89 -7.28
N GLY A 38 -12.50 5.93 -7.23
CA GLY A 38 -11.66 5.72 -6.06
C GLY A 38 -10.27 5.24 -6.48
N THR A 39 -9.35 5.26 -5.52
CA THR A 39 -8.00 4.73 -5.66
C THR A 39 -7.61 3.92 -4.44
N PHE A 40 -6.59 3.07 -4.59
CA PHE A 40 -5.85 2.50 -3.47
C PHE A 40 -4.53 3.25 -3.33
N LYS A 41 -4.23 3.75 -2.13
CA LYS A 41 -3.02 4.54 -1.85
C LYS A 41 -1.79 3.70 -1.50
N ASP A 42 -2.00 2.46 -1.08
CA ASP A 42 -0.93 1.51 -0.82
C ASP A 42 -1.16 0.25 -1.64
N PHE A 43 -0.18 -0.01 -2.51
CA PHE A 43 -0.12 -1.11 -3.45
C PHE A 43 1.34 -1.38 -3.78
N ASP A 44 1.66 -2.60 -4.22
CA ASP A 44 2.99 -2.96 -4.69
C ASP A 44 2.90 -4.02 -5.80
N ALA A 45 3.96 -4.18 -6.57
CA ALA A 45 4.07 -5.28 -7.52
C ALA A 45 5.52 -5.68 -7.78
N GLU A 46 5.71 -7.00 -7.88
CA GLU A 46 6.88 -7.61 -8.51
C GLU A 46 6.56 -7.86 -9.98
N ILE A 47 7.30 -7.20 -10.87
CA ILE A 47 7.19 -7.39 -12.31
C ILE A 47 8.51 -7.98 -12.80
N VAL A 48 8.46 -9.12 -13.49
CA VAL A 48 9.63 -9.78 -14.06
C VAL A 48 9.46 -9.82 -15.57
N THR A 49 10.32 -9.11 -16.30
CA THR A 49 10.37 -9.18 -17.77
C THR A 49 11.32 -10.29 -18.21
N GLY A 50 10.80 -11.26 -18.96
CA GLY A 50 11.54 -12.45 -19.42
C GLY A 50 12.50 -12.16 -20.58
N ALA A 51 13.05 -13.18 -21.24
CA ALA A 51 13.89 -12.96 -22.42
C ALA A 51 13.09 -12.46 -23.65
N THR A 52 11.79 -12.75 -23.68
CA THR A 52 10.79 -12.11 -24.55
C THR A 52 9.63 -11.59 -23.70
N PRO A 53 8.82 -10.62 -24.19
CA PRO A 53 7.72 -10.07 -23.40
C PRO A 53 6.69 -11.12 -22.95
N GLU A 54 6.43 -12.15 -23.76
CA GLU A 54 5.51 -13.26 -23.46
C GLU A 54 5.99 -14.17 -22.31
N GLN A 55 7.28 -14.09 -21.97
CA GLN A 55 7.88 -14.77 -20.82
C GLN A 55 7.86 -13.91 -19.54
N SER A 56 7.19 -12.76 -19.58
CA SER A 56 7.07 -11.87 -18.42
C SER A 56 5.99 -12.35 -17.44
N SER A 57 6.10 -11.92 -16.19
CA SER A 57 5.11 -12.20 -15.15
C SER A 57 4.94 -11.01 -14.20
N VAL A 58 3.75 -10.89 -13.63
CA VAL A 58 3.36 -9.84 -12.69
C VAL A 58 2.71 -10.50 -11.47
N LYS A 59 3.12 -10.07 -10.28
CA LYS A 59 2.40 -10.30 -9.02
C LYS A 59 2.18 -8.94 -8.37
N ALA A 60 0.93 -8.55 -8.18
CA ALA A 60 0.56 -7.26 -7.62
C ALA A 60 -0.42 -7.42 -6.46
N HIS A 61 -0.37 -6.51 -5.50
CA HIS A 61 -1.36 -6.41 -4.42
C HIS A 61 -1.72 -4.96 -4.12
N ALA A 62 -2.93 -4.71 -3.67
CA ALA A 62 -3.41 -3.43 -3.16
C ALA A 62 -4.04 -3.61 -1.77
N THR A 63 -3.63 -2.79 -0.81
CA THR A 63 -4.11 -2.83 0.57
C THR A 63 -5.49 -2.19 0.66
N ILE A 64 -6.52 -2.96 1.01
CA ILE A 64 -7.93 -2.49 1.03
C ILE A 64 -8.13 -1.33 2.03
N ALA A 65 -7.44 -1.34 3.17
CA ALA A 65 -7.47 -0.25 4.14
C ALA A 65 -6.96 1.11 3.59
N SER A 66 -6.28 1.11 2.44
CA SER A 66 -5.78 2.32 1.76
C SER A 66 -6.77 2.94 0.76
N ILE A 67 -7.98 2.38 0.63
CA ILE A 67 -9.02 2.87 -0.26
C ILE A 67 -9.41 4.32 0.06
N ASP A 68 -9.47 5.15 -0.98
CA ASP A 68 -9.90 6.54 -0.94
C ASP A 68 -10.87 6.83 -2.09
N THR A 69 -12.05 7.32 -1.76
CA THR A 69 -13.04 7.81 -2.73
C THR A 69 -13.37 9.28 -2.53
N ASN A 70 -12.56 10.01 -1.75
CA ASN A 70 -12.75 11.38 -1.28
C ASN A 70 -13.97 11.56 -0.36
N GLU A 71 -14.44 10.51 0.32
CA GLU A 71 -15.53 10.61 1.29
C GLU A 71 -15.29 9.59 2.43
N PRO A 72 -14.82 10.05 3.62
CA PRO A 72 -14.36 9.16 4.68
C PRO A 72 -15.38 8.14 5.20
N ASN A 73 -16.67 8.48 5.21
CA ASN A 73 -17.71 7.57 5.73
C ASN A 73 -17.93 6.40 4.76
N ARG A 74 -17.98 6.68 3.45
CA ARG A 74 -17.99 5.66 2.40
C ARG A 74 -16.71 4.85 2.39
N ASP A 75 -15.55 5.47 2.59
CA ASP A 75 -14.27 4.74 2.65
C ASP A 75 -14.20 3.79 3.85
N GLN A 76 -14.80 4.17 4.99
CA GLN A 76 -15.00 3.29 6.13
C GLN A 76 -15.99 2.15 5.81
N HIS A 77 -17.14 2.46 5.20
CA HIS A 77 -18.15 1.47 4.83
C HIS A 77 -17.64 0.45 3.81
N LEU A 78 -16.83 0.87 2.83
CA LEU A 78 -16.21 -0.03 1.85
C LEU A 78 -15.28 -1.08 2.50
N ARG A 79 -14.74 -0.80 3.70
CA ARG A 79 -13.86 -1.71 4.42
C ARG A 79 -14.62 -2.74 5.27
N THR A 80 -15.92 -2.56 5.51
CA THR A 80 -16.72 -3.51 6.31
C THR A 80 -17.02 -4.79 5.54
N ASN A 81 -17.58 -5.78 6.24
CA ASN A 81 -18.06 -7.05 5.72
C ASN A 81 -19.22 -6.91 4.71
N ASP A 82 -19.87 -5.75 4.59
CA ASP A 82 -20.85 -5.49 3.53
C ASP A 82 -20.19 -5.34 2.15
N PHE A 83 -18.93 -4.91 2.12
CA PHE A 83 -18.12 -4.70 0.92
C PHE A 83 -16.86 -5.58 0.91
N PHE A 84 -15.67 -5.02 1.15
CA PHE A 84 -14.41 -5.75 0.95
C PHE A 84 -14.03 -6.68 2.09
N ASP A 85 -14.66 -6.55 3.28
CA ASP A 85 -14.34 -7.33 4.49
C ASP A 85 -12.85 -7.26 4.85
N ALA A 86 -12.35 -6.03 5.05
CA ALA A 86 -10.92 -5.72 5.11
C ALA A 86 -10.18 -6.36 6.29
N GLU A 87 -10.90 -6.79 7.33
CA GLU A 87 -10.33 -7.49 8.49
C GLU A 87 -9.95 -8.94 8.15
N ASN A 88 -10.77 -9.62 7.34
CA ASN A 88 -10.54 -11.00 6.90
C ASN A 88 -9.81 -11.07 5.55
N ASN A 89 -9.98 -10.05 4.71
CA ASN A 89 -9.41 -9.94 3.36
C ASN A 89 -8.70 -8.58 3.24
N PRO A 90 -7.44 -8.45 3.73
CA PRO A 90 -6.76 -7.15 3.78
C PRO A 90 -6.26 -6.65 2.41
N THR A 91 -6.16 -7.55 1.42
CA THR A 91 -5.58 -7.28 0.10
C THR A 91 -6.54 -7.63 -1.04
N ILE A 92 -6.37 -6.90 -2.15
CA ILE A 92 -6.76 -7.34 -3.50
C ILE A 92 -5.48 -7.81 -4.18
N ASP A 93 -5.46 -9.03 -4.68
CA ASP A 93 -4.26 -9.68 -5.22
C ASP A 93 -4.43 -10.05 -6.70
N PHE A 94 -3.38 -9.88 -7.50
CA PHE A 94 -3.36 -10.24 -8.92
C PHE A 94 -2.10 -11.03 -9.26
N VAL A 95 -2.26 -12.15 -9.98
CA VAL A 95 -1.17 -12.97 -10.51
C VAL A 95 -1.37 -13.24 -11.99
N SER A 96 -0.45 -12.78 -12.83
CA SER A 96 -0.51 -13.03 -14.28
C SER A 96 -0.35 -14.53 -14.61
N THR A 97 -1.13 -15.02 -15.57
CA THR A 97 -1.03 -16.37 -16.13
C THR A 97 -0.46 -16.36 -17.55
N ALA A 98 -0.65 -15.28 -18.32
CA ALA A 98 -0.05 -15.11 -19.64
C ALA A 98 0.14 -13.62 -20.02
N VAL A 99 1.13 -13.35 -20.87
CA VAL A 99 1.31 -12.05 -21.54
C VAL A 99 1.27 -12.29 -23.06
N ARG A 100 0.40 -11.57 -23.75
CA ARG A 100 0.19 -11.67 -25.21
C ARG A 100 0.47 -10.31 -25.85
N VAL A 101 1.52 -10.20 -26.66
CA VAL A 101 1.85 -8.95 -27.37
C VAL A 101 1.05 -8.86 -28.67
N GLU A 102 0.41 -7.71 -28.89
CA GLU A 102 -0.33 -7.37 -30.11
C GLU A 102 0.58 -6.63 -31.12
N LYS A 103 0.17 -6.54 -32.39
CA LYS A 103 1.09 -6.18 -33.50
C LYS A 103 1.50 -4.70 -33.54
N ASP A 104 0.76 -3.87 -32.83
CA ASP A 104 0.95 -2.44 -32.59
C ASP A 104 1.93 -2.16 -31.44
N GLY A 105 2.20 -3.16 -30.59
CA GLY A 105 3.06 -3.03 -29.41
C GLY A 105 2.29 -2.97 -28.09
N ASP A 106 0.96 -2.93 -28.14
CA ASP A 106 0.10 -3.15 -26.98
C ASP A 106 0.19 -4.61 -26.51
N ALA A 107 -0.27 -4.89 -25.30
CA ALA A 107 -0.30 -6.24 -24.74
C ALA A 107 -1.60 -6.54 -24.01
N LYS A 108 -1.99 -7.81 -24.01
CA LYS A 108 -3.02 -8.35 -23.12
C LYS A 108 -2.34 -9.17 -22.04
N VAL A 109 -2.58 -8.81 -20.78
CA VAL A 109 -2.09 -9.55 -19.61
C VAL A 109 -3.26 -10.29 -19.01
N ASP A 110 -3.28 -11.60 -19.18
CA ASP A 110 -4.23 -12.49 -18.54
C ASP A 110 -3.72 -12.85 -17.14
N GLY A 111 -4.63 -12.97 -16.17
CA GLY A 111 -4.27 -13.38 -14.82
C GLY A 111 -5.46 -13.63 -13.93
N GLU A 112 -5.18 -14.14 -12.74
CA GLU A 112 -6.15 -14.39 -11.69
C GLU A 112 -6.20 -13.17 -10.75
N LEU A 113 -7.37 -12.53 -10.68
CA LEU A 113 -7.67 -11.46 -9.73
C LEU A 113 -8.42 -12.05 -8.54
N THR A 114 -7.97 -11.75 -7.33
CA THR A 114 -8.63 -12.16 -6.09
C THR A 114 -9.14 -10.93 -5.33
N VAL A 115 -10.44 -10.89 -5.07
CA VAL A 115 -11.12 -9.85 -4.30
C VAL A 115 -12.02 -10.53 -3.28
N ARG A 116 -11.95 -10.12 -2.01
CA ARG A 116 -12.77 -10.70 -0.92
C ARG A 116 -12.68 -12.24 -0.85
N GLY A 117 -11.47 -12.78 -1.07
CA GLY A 117 -11.20 -14.23 -1.08
C GLY A 117 -11.74 -14.99 -2.29
N VAL A 118 -12.41 -14.33 -3.24
CA VAL A 118 -12.91 -14.93 -4.48
C VAL A 118 -11.94 -14.64 -5.61
N THR A 119 -11.41 -15.69 -6.24
CA THR A 119 -10.52 -15.60 -7.40
C THR A 119 -11.28 -15.77 -8.72
N LYS A 120 -10.97 -14.94 -9.71
CA LYS A 120 -11.51 -15.01 -11.09
C LYS A 120 -10.45 -14.67 -12.13
N PRO A 121 -10.49 -15.29 -13.32
CA PRO A 121 -9.67 -14.88 -14.45
C PRO A 121 -10.12 -13.52 -14.98
N VAL A 122 -9.17 -12.63 -15.23
CA VAL A 122 -9.36 -11.32 -15.87
C VAL A 122 -8.27 -11.08 -16.90
N THR A 123 -8.59 -10.28 -17.93
CA THR A 123 -7.61 -9.77 -18.89
C THR A 123 -7.49 -8.26 -18.71
N PHE A 124 -6.27 -7.76 -18.59
CA PHE A 124 -5.96 -6.34 -18.70
C PHE A 124 -5.50 -6.03 -20.13
N ASP A 125 -6.07 -5.01 -20.72
CA ASP A 125 -5.56 -4.35 -21.92
C ASP A 125 -4.47 -3.37 -21.48
N VAL A 126 -3.25 -3.53 -21.98
CA VAL A 126 -2.04 -2.80 -21.54
C VAL A 126 -1.42 -2.04 -22.71
N GLU A 127 -1.41 -0.72 -22.60
CA GLU A 127 -0.66 0.19 -23.47
C GLU A 127 0.76 0.35 -22.88
N PHE A 128 1.79 -0.04 -23.65
CA PHE A 128 3.16 0.00 -23.17
C PHE A 128 3.84 1.34 -23.48
N GLY A 129 4.08 2.16 -22.46
CA GLY A 129 4.66 3.50 -22.57
C GLY A 129 6.16 3.56 -22.84
N GLY A 130 6.85 2.42 -22.91
CA GLY A 130 8.27 2.33 -23.26
C GLY A 130 9.22 2.22 -22.06
N PHE A 131 10.50 1.93 -22.39
CA PHE A 131 11.62 1.92 -21.45
C PHE A 131 12.43 3.21 -21.55
N GLY A 132 12.97 3.71 -20.44
CA GLY A 132 13.77 4.94 -20.41
C GLY A 132 14.65 5.07 -19.17
N GLY A 133 15.58 6.01 -19.18
CA GLY A 133 16.34 6.42 -17.99
C GLY A 133 15.71 7.63 -17.33
N ASP A 134 15.74 7.71 -16.00
CA ASP A 134 15.39 8.93 -15.27
C ASP A 134 16.61 9.86 -15.06
N PRO A 135 16.41 11.14 -14.67
CA PRO A 135 17.51 12.08 -14.43
C PRO A 135 18.46 11.70 -13.27
N TYR A 136 18.13 10.66 -12.50
CA TYR A 136 18.91 10.16 -11.37
C TYR A 136 19.72 8.91 -11.74
N GLY A 137 19.63 8.44 -12.99
CA GLY A 137 20.37 7.29 -13.52
C GLY A 137 19.69 5.94 -13.31
N ASN A 138 18.43 5.90 -12.88
CA ASN A 138 17.69 4.64 -12.79
C ASN A 138 17.06 4.29 -14.14
N THR A 139 16.99 3.00 -14.46
CA THR A 139 16.18 2.51 -15.59
C THR A 139 14.73 2.35 -15.14
N LYS A 140 13.80 2.85 -15.96
CA LYS A 140 12.35 2.86 -15.74
C LYS A 140 11.61 2.25 -16.92
N PHE A 141 10.37 1.80 -16.71
CA PHE A 141 9.37 1.69 -17.77
C PHE A 141 8.04 2.31 -17.32
N GLY A 142 7.21 2.68 -18.29
CA GLY A 142 5.81 3.09 -18.07
C GLY A 142 4.84 2.13 -18.76
N ALA A 143 3.66 1.91 -18.17
CA ALA A 143 2.55 1.20 -18.80
C ALA A 143 1.21 1.67 -18.21
N THR A 144 0.18 1.79 -19.05
CA THR A 144 -1.21 2.02 -18.61
C THR A 144 -2.00 0.74 -18.89
N ALA A 145 -2.79 0.29 -17.91
CA ALA A 145 -3.57 -0.94 -18.02
C ALA A 145 -5.04 -0.70 -17.64
N THR A 146 -5.98 -1.24 -18.41
CA THR A 146 -7.42 -1.11 -18.15
C THR A 146 -8.10 -2.47 -18.21
N THR A 147 -9.10 -2.67 -17.37
CA THR A 147 -10.05 -3.79 -17.50
C THR A 147 -11.43 -3.40 -16.97
N VAL A 148 -12.45 -4.22 -17.25
CA VAL A 148 -13.81 -4.06 -16.72
C VAL A 148 -14.28 -5.38 -16.14
N ILE A 149 -14.52 -5.41 -14.84
CA ILE A 149 -15.02 -6.58 -14.11
C ILE A 149 -16.48 -6.39 -13.69
N ASN A 150 -17.19 -7.48 -13.43
CA ASN A 150 -18.45 -7.46 -12.69
C ASN A 150 -18.16 -7.68 -11.20
N ARG A 151 -18.58 -6.77 -10.33
CA ARG A 151 -18.37 -6.87 -8.87
C ARG A 151 -19.12 -8.05 -8.24
N GLU A 152 -20.27 -8.44 -8.81
CA GLU A 152 -21.11 -9.52 -8.27
C GLU A 152 -20.43 -10.88 -8.38
N ASP A 153 -19.56 -11.08 -9.38
CA ASP A 153 -18.78 -12.31 -9.56
C ASP A 153 -17.81 -12.57 -8.39
N PHE A 154 -17.45 -11.51 -7.65
CA PHE A 154 -16.59 -11.53 -6.46
C PHE A 154 -17.40 -11.47 -5.15
N GLY A 155 -18.73 -11.63 -5.20
CA GLY A 155 -19.60 -11.58 -4.02
C GLY A 155 -19.87 -10.16 -3.48
N LEU A 156 -19.45 -9.10 -4.18
CA LEU A 156 -19.71 -7.71 -3.80
C LEU A 156 -21.13 -7.28 -4.23
N THR A 157 -22.15 -7.91 -3.66
CA THR A 157 -23.56 -7.80 -4.09
C THR A 157 -24.36 -6.67 -3.43
N TYR A 158 -23.75 -5.87 -2.54
CA TYR A 158 -24.43 -4.74 -1.89
C TYR A 158 -25.10 -3.83 -2.93
N ASN A 159 -26.39 -3.54 -2.73
CA ASN A 159 -27.11 -2.55 -3.54
C ASN A 159 -28.28 -1.98 -2.74
N ALA A 160 -28.71 -0.77 -3.09
CA ALA A 160 -29.95 -0.19 -2.60
C ALA A 160 -30.91 0.02 -3.78
N ALA A 161 -32.17 -0.33 -3.58
CA ALA A 161 -33.24 -0.04 -4.53
C ALA A 161 -33.58 1.46 -4.46
N LEU A 162 -33.82 2.07 -5.61
CA LEU A 162 -34.23 3.47 -5.71
C LEU A 162 -35.74 3.57 -5.84
N GLU A 163 -36.36 4.56 -5.19
CA GLU A 163 -37.81 4.83 -5.30
C GLU A 163 -38.24 5.12 -6.75
N THR A 164 -37.34 5.68 -7.56
CA THR A 164 -37.53 5.94 -8.99
C THR A 164 -37.45 4.70 -9.88
N GLY A 165 -37.20 3.53 -9.30
CA GLY A 165 -36.77 2.33 -10.01
C GLY A 165 -35.27 2.37 -10.36
N GLY A 166 -34.68 1.18 -10.51
CA GLY A 166 -33.25 1.00 -10.76
C GLY A 166 -32.43 0.76 -9.49
N VAL A 167 -31.10 0.72 -9.67
CA VAL A 167 -30.11 0.37 -8.66
C VAL A 167 -29.20 1.55 -8.30
N LEU A 168 -28.79 1.63 -7.04
CA LEU A 168 -27.84 2.63 -6.56
C LEU A 168 -26.45 2.47 -7.18
N LEU A 169 -25.97 1.23 -7.28
CA LEU A 169 -24.66 0.87 -7.83
C LEU A 169 -24.84 -0.01 -9.07
N GLY A 170 -24.12 0.33 -10.14
CA GLY A 170 -23.97 -0.53 -11.31
C GLY A 170 -22.97 -1.66 -11.06
N ASP A 171 -23.07 -2.73 -11.84
CA ASP A 171 -22.36 -3.98 -11.53
C ASP A 171 -20.97 -4.02 -12.16
N LYS A 172 -20.78 -3.26 -13.24
CA LYS A 172 -19.51 -3.07 -13.92
C LYS A 172 -18.62 -2.06 -13.19
N VAL A 173 -17.42 -2.51 -12.81
CA VAL A 173 -16.33 -1.68 -12.29
C VAL A 173 -15.23 -1.62 -13.35
N THR A 174 -14.88 -0.41 -13.80
CA THR A 174 -13.69 -0.19 -14.62
C THR A 174 -12.50 0.01 -13.71
N ILE A 175 -11.45 -0.80 -13.89
CA ILE A 175 -10.16 -0.65 -13.22
C ILE A 175 -9.21 0.03 -14.22
N THR A 176 -8.45 1.01 -13.76
CA THR A 176 -7.44 1.73 -14.54
C THR A 176 -6.17 1.84 -13.70
N LEU A 177 -5.06 1.36 -14.24
CA LEU A 177 -3.74 1.40 -13.64
C LEU A 177 -2.86 2.29 -14.51
N ASP A 178 -2.17 3.24 -13.90
CA ASP A 178 -1.08 3.96 -14.54
C ASP A 178 0.17 3.61 -13.76
N ILE A 179 1.14 2.95 -14.38
CA ILE A 179 2.26 2.31 -13.69
C ILE A 179 3.57 2.86 -14.21
N GLN A 180 4.45 3.27 -13.29
CA GLN A 180 5.88 3.39 -13.53
C GLN A 180 6.61 2.40 -12.63
N ALA A 181 7.52 1.62 -13.21
CA ALA A 181 8.37 0.70 -12.45
C ALA A 181 9.85 1.05 -12.64
N VAL A 182 10.66 0.75 -11.63
CA VAL A 182 12.13 0.92 -11.64
C VAL A 182 12.80 -0.44 -11.68
N LEU A 183 13.86 -0.56 -12.50
CA LEU A 183 14.65 -1.79 -12.60
C LEU A 183 15.32 -2.05 -11.25
N ALA A 184 15.04 -3.20 -10.65
CA ALA A 184 15.66 -3.59 -9.40
C ALA A 184 17.13 -3.91 -9.68
N THR A 185 18.03 -3.03 -9.20
CA THR A 185 19.47 -3.33 -9.17
C THR A 185 19.67 -4.65 -8.44
N PRO A 186 20.27 -5.68 -9.07
CA PRO A 186 20.53 -6.94 -8.40
C PRO A 186 21.37 -6.68 -7.16
N ARG A 187 20.84 -6.99 -5.96
CA ARG A 187 21.70 -7.03 -4.78
C ARG A 187 22.80 -8.05 -5.08
N PRO A 188 24.09 -7.69 -5.01
CA PRO A 188 25.15 -8.66 -5.18
C PRO A 188 24.91 -9.76 -4.14
N SER A 189 24.67 -10.98 -4.62
CA SER A 189 24.42 -12.12 -3.74
C SER A 189 25.56 -12.18 -2.73
N SER A 190 25.24 -12.17 -1.44
CA SER A 190 26.25 -12.15 -0.39
C SER A 190 27.02 -13.46 -0.45
N ARG A 191 28.14 -13.44 -1.20
CA ARG A 191 29.03 -14.56 -1.38
C ARG A 191 29.48 -14.98 0.01
N ARG A 192 28.91 -16.10 0.51
CA ARG A 192 29.28 -16.69 1.81
C ARG A 192 30.80 -16.61 1.94
N PRO A 193 31.36 -15.91 2.95
CA PRO A 193 32.79 -15.88 3.17
C PRO A 193 33.29 -17.33 3.19
N GLY A 194 34.23 -17.64 2.29
CA GLY A 194 34.61 -19.01 2.00
C GLY A 194 35.01 -19.72 3.29
N LEU A 195 34.43 -20.90 3.52
CA LEU A 195 34.82 -21.78 4.62
C LEU A 195 36.32 -22.04 4.48
N ARG A 196 37.14 -21.45 5.36
CA ARG A 196 38.57 -21.72 5.38
C ARG A 196 38.76 -23.23 5.52
N PRO A 197 39.57 -23.89 4.68
CA PRO A 197 39.92 -25.29 4.91
C PRO A 197 40.58 -25.37 6.29
N ALA A 198 40.10 -26.29 7.13
CA ALA A 198 40.67 -26.50 8.45
C ALA A 198 42.15 -26.91 8.28
N ALA A 199 43.05 -26.20 8.98
CA ALA A 199 44.45 -26.55 8.96
C ALA A 199 44.63 -27.96 9.55
N SER A 200 45.28 -28.85 8.79
CA SER A 200 45.63 -30.20 9.26
C SER A 200 46.58 -30.08 10.44
N ALA A 201 46.12 -30.45 11.64
CA ALA A 201 46.93 -30.48 12.84
C ALA A 201 47.80 -31.74 12.85
N THR A 202 49.03 -31.63 12.33
CA THR A 202 50.04 -32.69 12.44
C THR A 202 50.42 -32.87 13.90
N ARG A 203 50.26 -34.09 14.44
CA ARG A 203 50.73 -34.42 15.79
C ARG A 203 52.26 -34.51 15.81
N GLY A 204 52.91 -33.69 16.62
CA GLY A 204 54.31 -33.85 17.03
C GLY A 204 54.37 -34.35 18.48
N SER A 205 55.28 -35.29 18.76
CA SER A 205 55.47 -35.88 20.09
C SER A 205 56.62 -35.21 20.86
N ASP A 206 56.67 -35.54 22.16
CA ASP A 206 57.85 -35.56 23.05
C ASP A 206 58.20 -34.35 23.93
N ALA A 207 57.92 -34.56 25.24
CA ALA A 207 58.77 -34.26 26.41
C ALA A 207 58.86 -32.81 26.97
N PRO A 208 59.27 -32.63 28.25
CA PRO A 208 58.81 -33.38 29.44
C PRO A 208 58.37 -32.47 30.61
N VAL A 209 57.79 -33.08 31.64
CA VAL A 209 57.32 -32.46 32.89
C VAL A 209 58.47 -32.21 33.89
N PRO A 210 58.45 -31.10 34.65
CA PRO A 210 58.98 -31.06 36.01
C PRO A 210 57.86 -30.91 37.07
N LEU A 211 58.08 -31.48 38.26
CA LEU A 211 57.12 -31.58 39.35
C LEU A 211 57.32 -30.51 40.44
N ALA A 212 56.19 -30.18 41.08
CA ALA A 212 56.03 -29.74 42.48
C ALA A 212 56.56 -28.35 42.93
N GLY A 213 55.64 -27.58 43.52
CA GLY A 213 55.91 -26.38 44.32
C GLY A 213 54.69 -26.06 45.20
N THR A 214 54.72 -26.51 46.46
CA THR A 214 53.61 -26.39 47.44
C THR A 214 53.47 -25.00 48.06
N GLY A 215 52.23 -24.57 48.34
CA GLY A 215 51.89 -23.37 49.11
C GLY A 215 50.49 -22.85 48.74
N ALA A 216 49.39 -23.30 49.35
CA ALA A 216 48.95 -23.07 50.72
C ALA A 216 48.58 -21.61 51.06
N SER A 217 47.26 -21.37 51.15
CA SER A 217 46.60 -20.45 52.10
C SER A 217 47.17 -19.05 52.33
N SER A 218 46.48 -18.02 51.81
CA SER A 218 45.71 -17.08 52.67
C SER A 218 45.02 -16.00 51.84
N CYS A 219 43.75 -15.71 52.17
CA CYS A 219 43.13 -14.43 51.83
C CYS A 219 43.52 -13.41 52.92
N PRO A 220 44.06 -12.23 52.58
CA PRO A 220 44.18 -11.13 53.53
C PRO A 220 42.84 -10.41 53.72
N ASP A 221 42.79 -9.64 54.81
CA ASP A 221 41.58 -9.25 55.51
C ASP A 221 40.76 -8.09 54.92
N ALA A 222 39.59 -7.89 55.53
CA ALA A 222 38.66 -6.82 55.24
C ALA A 222 39.21 -5.41 55.53
N SER A 223 38.69 -4.41 54.80
CA SER A 223 38.48 -3.04 55.32
C SER A 223 37.47 -2.26 54.47
N CYS A 224 36.19 -2.61 54.60
CA CYS A 224 35.09 -1.74 54.18
C CYS A 224 34.65 -0.86 55.36
N HIS A 225 35.01 0.42 55.33
CA HIS A 225 34.49 1.42 56.28
C HIS A 225 33.33 2.22 55.67
N GLY A 226 32.11 1.88 56.08
CA GLY A 226 30.91 2.74 55.96
C GLY A 226 30.37 2.98 54.53
N ALA A 227 29.13 3.45 54.39
CA ALA A 227 28.00 3.47 55.33
C ALA A 227 26.69 3.61 54.52
N SER A 228 25.60 3.05 55.05
CA SER A 228 24.21 3.13 54.57
C SER A 228 23.93 2.82 53.07
N GLY A 229 23.03 1.92 52.71
CA GLY A 229 21.89 1.40 53.47
C GLY A 229 20.57 1.83 52.85
N ARG A 230 20.22 1.24 51.71
CA ARG A 230 18.81 1.06 51.30
C ARG A 230 18.58 -0.42 51.16
N GLY A 231 17.95 -1.00 52.18
CA GLY A 231 17.65 -2.43 52.20
C GLY A 231 16.60 -2.78 51.14
N CYS A 232 16.87 -3.83 50.37
CA CYS A 232 15.82 -4.68 49.83
C CYS A 232 15.16 -5.45 50.99
N LEU A 233 13.85 -5.67 50.93
CA LEU A 233 13.13 -6.89 51.36
C LEU A 233 11.83 -6.90 50.51
N ARG A 234 11.59 -7.93 49.67
CA ARG A 234 10.79 -9.15 49.95
C ARG A 234 9.30 -8.84 50.21
N SER A 235 8.31 -9.60 49.75
CA SER A 235 8.23 -10.96 49.16
C SER A 235 6.79 -11.27 48.71
N GLY A 236 6.53 -12.42 48.06
CA GLY A 236 5.19 -12.93 47.73
C GLY A 236 4.82 -12.62 46.26
N HIS A 237 4.47 -13.55 45.36
CA HIS A 237 3.68 -14.79 45.47
C HIS A 237 2.22 -14.52 45.79
N GLU A 238 1.37 -14.41 44.75
CA GLU A 238 0.25 -15.33 44.46
C GLU A 238 -0.48 -14.90 43.16
N ALA A 239 -1.36 -15.78 42.66
CA ALA A 239 -2.09 -15.59 41.42
C ALA A 239 -3.55 -15.23 41.70
N GLU A 240 -4.20 -14.46 40.84
CA GLU A 240 -5.66 -14.43 40.82
C GLU A 240 -6.27 -14.26 39.42
N ARG A 241 -7.49 -14.79 39.28
CA ARG A 241 -8.28 -14.85 38.05
C ARG A 241 -8.84 -13.48 37.69
N ALA A 242 -9.01 -13.24 36.39
CA ALA A 242 -9.98 -12.25 35.92
C ALA A 242 -11.37 -12.88 35.89
N GLU A 243 -12.28 -12.44 36.75
CA GLU A 243 -13.72 -12.70 36.58
C GLU A 243 -14.37 -11.60 35.75
N ARG A 244 -15.21 -12.00 34.79
CA ARG A 244 -15.86 -11.12 33.83
C ARG A 244 -17.26 -10.76 34.34
N LEU A 245 -17.58 -9.47 34.31
CA LEU A 245 -18.89 -8.94 34.67
C LEU A 245 -20.00 -9.44 33.72
N GLU A 246 -21.07 -9.94 34.31
CA GLU A 246 -22.42 -10.06 33.73
C GLU A 246 -23.38 -9.35 34.70
N GLY A 247 -24.16 -8.38 34.22
CA GLY A 247 -25.06 -7.57 35.06
C GLY A 247 -25.91 -6.65 34.19
N ALA A 248 -27.19 -6.97 34.07
CA ALA A 248 -28.13 -6.37 33.11
C ALA A 248 -29.12 -5.38 33.76
N LEU A 249 -30.00 -4.80 32.92
CA LEU A 249 -31.27 -4.12 33.28
C LEU A 249 -31.11 -2.71 33.92
N ASP A 250 -32.01 -1.72 33.76
CA ASP A 250 -33.28 -1.60 33.00
C ASP A 250 -33.51 -0.11 32.58
N VAL A 251 -34.52 0.10 31.72
CA VAL A 251 -35.06 1.36 31.19
C VAL A 251 -35.66 2.29 32.27
N ARG A 252 -35.58 3.63 32.08
CA ARG A 252 -36.70 4.61 32.30
C ARG A 252 -36.39 6.08 31.91
N GLU A 253 -37.32 6.67 31.16
CA GLU A 253 -37.59 8.11 31.05
C GLU A 253 -38.39 8.63 32.30
N VAL A 254 -38.67 9.90 32.59
CA VAL A 254 -38.53 11.28 31.99
C VAL A 254 -38.51 12.28 33.18
N PRO A 255 -38.67 13.63 33.08
CA PRO A 255 -38.26 14.67 32.10
C PRO A 255 -37.61 15.94 32.74
N GLY A 256 -37.09 16.86 31.91
CA GLY A 256 -37.47 18.29 31.99
C GLY A 256 -36.69 19.32 32.85
N VAL A 257 -36.08 20.30 32.14
CA VAL A 257 -35.92 21.74 32.48
C VAL A 257 -35.00 22.17 33.64
N GLY A 258 -34.04 23.06 33.31
CA GLY A 258 -33.28 23.88 34.26
C GLY A 258 -32.27 24.79 33.55
N ASP A 259 -32.58 26.08 33.43
CA ASP A 259 -31.65 27.15 33.00
C ASP A 259 -30.72 27.52 34.16
N ASP A 260 -29.40 27.52 33.99
CA ASP A 260 -28.53 28.35 34.84
C ASP A 260 -27.17 28.71 34.22
N ARG A 261 -26.54 29.74 34.81
CA ARG A 261 -25.52 30.58 34.18
C ARG A 261 -24.13 30.38 34.75
N GLY A 262 -23.13 30.41 33.87
CA GLY A 262 -21.81 30.97 34.16
C GLY A 262 -20.82 30.07 34.91
N GLY A 263 -19.54 30.17 34.56
CA GLY A 263 -18.46 29.44 35.25
C GLY A 263 -17.25 29.06 34.40
N GLY A 264 -16.85 29.88 33.43
CA GLY A 264 -15.63 29.62 32.65
C GLY A 264 -14.37 29.86 33.49
N THR A 265 -13.74 28.79 33.98
CA THR A 265 -12.39 28.83 34.55
C THR A 265 -11.32 28.90 33.46
N ARG A 266 -10.20 29.55 33.79
CA ARG A 266 -9.11 29.89 32.86
C ARG A 266 -7.89 28.98 33.06
N ASP A 267 -6.92 29.20 32.18
CA ASP A 267 -5.53 28.72 32.19
C ASP A 267 -5.36 27.27 31.68
N VAL A 268 -4.35 26.93 30.89
CA VAL A 268 -3.03 27.59 30.69
C VAL A 268 -2.73 27.84 29.21
N ALA A 269 -2.28 29.05 28.88
CA ALA A 269 -1.65 29.34 27.59
C ALA A 269 -0.12 29.25 27.70
N CYS A 270 0.52 28.43 26.86
CA CYS A 270 1.97 28.46 26.64
C CYS A 270 2.26 29.00 25.22
N LYS A 271 3.30 29.83 25.08
CA LYS A 271 3.40 30.81 23.99
C LYS A 271 4.73 30.72 23.24
N SER A 272 4.71 30.07 22.08
CA SER A 272 5.70 30.20 20.99
C SER A 272 5.16 29.45 19.75
N GLY A 273 5.28 29.93 18.51
CA GLY A 273 5.74 31.23 18.05
C GLY A 273 6.28 31.14 16.63
N GLN A 274 5.51 31.56 15.61
CA GLN A 274 6.06 31.82 14.28
C GLN A 274 5.22 32.83 13.48
N VAL A 275 5.90 33.52 12.57
CA VAL A 275 5.43 34.75 11.92
C VAL A 275 4.68 34.43 10.63
N VAL A 276 3.41 34.82 10.55
CA VAL A 276 2.65 34.87 9.30
C VAL A 276 2.94 36.21 8.63
N ARG A 277 3.52 36.18 7.41
CA ARG A 277 3.51 37.35 6.53
C ARG A 277 2.13 37.46 5.89
N ARG A 278 1.58 38.68 5.89
CA ARG A 278 0.40 39.02 5.10
C ARG A 278 0.85 39.42 3.70
N ASP A 279 0.12 38.96 2.69
CA ASP A 279 -0.09 39.71 1.47
C ASP A 279 -1.61 39.92 1.34
N GLU A 280 -2.02 41.19 1.30
CA GLU A 280 -3.42 41.59 1.16
C GLU A 280 -3.73 41.89 -0.31
N ASP A 281 -4.68 41.14 -0.86
CA ASP A 281 -5.77 41.59 -1.75
C ASP A 281 -5.45 42.47 -2.99
N VAL A 282 -5.68 41.91 -4.18
CA VAL A 282 -6.26 42.67 -5.31
C VAL A 282 -7.41 41.88 -5.93
N THR A 283 -8.58 42.52 -5.96
CA THR A 283 -9.88 41.93 -6.26
C THR A 283 -10.43 42.30 -7.66
N ALA A 284 -11.10 41.33 -8.32
CA ALA A 284 -12.04 41.47 -9.47
C ALA A 284 -11.47 42.02 -10.82
N ALA A 285 -12.06 41.78 -12.01
CA ALA A 285 -13.47 41.58 -12.36
C ALA A 285 -13.70 40.89 -13.74
N ARG A 286 -14.97 40.62 -14.06
CA ARG A 286 -15.53 39.92 -15.24
C ARG A 286 -15.57 40.77 -16.54
N THR A 287 -15.71 40.11 -17.72
CA THR A 287 -16.89 40.16 -18.65
C THR A 287 -16.53 40.07 -20.17
N ALA A 288 -17.48 39.55 -20.97
CA ALA A 288 -17.57 39.49 -22.46
C ALA A 288 -16.67 38.44 -23.16
N VAL A 289 -17.14 37.52 -24.02
CA VAL A 289 -18.35 37.36 -24.87
C VAL A 289 -18.44 38.35 -26.05
N THR A 290 -17.94 37.92 -27.21
CA THR A 290 -18.37 38.16 -28.61
C THR A 290 -17.39 37.31 -29.46
N GLY A 291 -17.74 36.50 -30.46
CA GLY A 291 -18.92 36.48 -31.31
C GLY A 291 -18.52 36.87 -32.73
N GLN A 292 -17.87 35.97 -33.49
CA GLN A 292 -17.46 36.26 -34.88
C GLN A 292 -18.03 35.25 -35.86
N ALA A 293 -18.99 35.73 -36.64
CA ALA A 293 -19.71 34.97 -37.65
C ALA A 293 -19.13 35.22 -39.06
N ILE A 294 -19.06 34.13 -39.84
CA ILE A 294 -19.46 34.03 -41.25
C ILE A 294 -19.02 35.16 -42.19
N ARG A 295 -18.12 34.82 -43.13
CA ARG A 295 -18.30 35.21 -44.55
C ARG A 295 -18.09 34.01 -45.45
N GLY A 296 -19.14 33.61 -46.15
CA GLY A 296 -19.05 32.64 -47.24
C GLY A 296 -18.61 33.31 -48.54
N HIS A 297 -17.88 32.59 -49.38
CA HIS A 297 -17.77 32.91 -50.79
C HIS A 297 -18.00 31.67 -51.66
N ARG A 298 -18.44 31.93 -52.89
CA ARG A 298 -19.14 30.98 -53.74
C ARG A 298 -18.19 30.04 -54.50
N SER A 299 -18.72 28.87 -54.82
CA SER A 299 -18.44 28.05 -56.03
C SER A 299 -18.43 28.91 -57.34
N PRO A 300 -18.02 28.40 -58.53
CA PRO A 300 -17.95 26.98 -58.92
C PRO A 300 -16.81 26.53 -59.87
N ALA A 301 -16.88 25.24 -60.25
CA ALA A 301 -16.46 24.62 -61.51
C ALA A 301 -14.96 24.41 -61.79
N GLY A 302 -14.64 23.20 -62.27
CA GLY A 302 -13.30 22.72 -62.60
C GLY A 302 -13.20 21.23 -62.33
#